data_AF-A0A920K1S6-F1
#
_entry.id   AF-A0A920K1S6-F1
#
_cell.length_a   1.000
_cell.length_b   1.000
_cell.length_c   1.000
_cell.angle_alpha   90.00
_cell.angle_beta   90.00
_cell.angle_gamma   90.00
#
_symmetry.space_group_name_H-M   'P 1'
#
loop_
_entity.id
_entity.type
_entity.pdbx_description
1 polymer ?
#
loop_
_entity_poly.entity_id
_entity_poly.type
_entity_poly.pdbx_seq_one_letter_code
_entity_poly.pdbx_strand_id
1 'polypeptide(L)'
;MLADDLTVYIARDRRAALRAAVSDGAQIAIKDDGFQNPTLAHNYNLLWGRHGFGNARCCRRPLRQPLAASAPRIDAVLLVGETSGANPADIAAQLGMKPKRIFNGALACCARPETRAGLLRHWPTGKIFRHAPGLQFRTGG
;
A
#
# COMPACT_ATOMS: atom_id res chain seq x y z
N MET A 1 7.69 -12.14 3.36
CA MET A 1 7.33 -11.31 2.18
C MET A 1 5.81 -11.26 2.07
N LEU A 2 5.19 -10.21 1.50
CA LEU A 2 3.71 -10.08 1.44
C LEU A 2 3.03 -11.30 0.81
N ALA A 3 3.66 -11.87 -0.21
CA ALA A 3 3.18 -13.06 -0.88
C ALA A 3 2.93 -14.20 0.12
N ASP A 4 3.86 -14.45 1.05
CA ASP A 4 3.83 -15.61 1.95
C ASP A 4 2.50 -15.81 2.69
N ASP A 5 1.82 -14.70 3.02
CA ASP A 5 0.64 -14.68 3.89
C ASP A 5 -0.62 -14.08 3.23
N LEU A 6 -0.49 -13.51 2.02
CA LEU A 6 -1.60 -12.83 1.33
C LEU A 6 -1.72 -13.26 -0.13
N THR A 7 -2.94 -13.09 -0.69
CA THR A 7 -3.11 -13.19 -2.14
C THR A 7 -2.55 -11.94 -2.82
N VAL A 8 -1.45 -12.10 -3.56
CA VAL A 8 -0.75 -10.98 -4.22
C VAL A 8 -0.75 -11.20 -5.73
N TYR A 9 -1.08 -10.14 -6.49
CA TYR A 9 -1.01 -10.11 -7.96
C TYR A 9 0.18 -9.26 -8.40
N ILE A 10 1.15 -9.88 -9.07
CA ILE A 10 2.36 -9.20 -9.56
C ILE A 10 2.32 -9.16 -11.08
N ALA A 11 2.32 -7.95 -11.66
CA ALA A 11 2.38 -7.75 -13.11
C ALA A 11 2.99 -6.39 -13.46
N ARG A 12 3.61 -6.30 -14.65
CA ARG A 12 4.05 -5.01 -15.22
C ARG A 12 2.85 -4.12 -15.57
N ASP A 13 1.83 -4.69 -16.21
CA ASP A 13 0.55 -4.01 -16.42
C ASP A 13 -0.35 -4.20 -15.20
N ARG A 14 -0.41 -3.15 -14.36
CA ARG A 14 -1.24 -3.17 -13.15
C ARG A 14 -2.74 -3.25 -13.45
N ARG A 15 -3.20 -2.79 -14.63
CA ARG A 15 -4.61 -2.92 -15.03
C ARG A 15 -4.95 -4.37 -15.33
N ALA A 16 -4.03 -5.10 -15.98
CA ALA A 16 -4.19 -6.53 -16.20
C ALA A 16 -4.25 -7.32 -14.88
N ALA A 17 -3.36 -7.01 -13.93
CA ALA A 17 -3.41 -7.60 -12.59
C ALA A 17 -4.73 -7.29 -11.86
N LEU A 18 -5.21 -6.05 -11.92
CA LEU A 18 -6.47 -5.68 -11.27
C LEU A 18 -7.68 -6.41 -11.90
N ARG A 19 -7.73 -6.53 -13.24
CA ARG A 19 -8.78 -7.30 -13.92
C ARG A 19 -8.77 -8.76 -13.50
N ALA A 20 -7.59 -9.36 -13.38
CA ALA A 20 -7.46 -10.74 -12.90
C ALA A 20 -7.95 -10.87 -11.45
N ALA A 21 -7.57 -9.94 -10.57
CA ALA A 21 -8.03 -9.95 -9.18
C ALA A 21 -9.57 -9.86 -9.08
N VAL A 22 -10.20 -8.98 -9.87
CA VAL A 22 -11.66 -8.86 -9.92
C VAL A 22 -12.31 -10.14 -10.44
N SER A 23 -11.74 -10.77 -11.48
CA SER A 23 -12.24 -12.05 -12.00
C SER A 23 -12.14 -13.18 -10.98
N ASP A 24 -11.16 -13.13 -10.08
CA ASP A 24 -11.00 -14.07 -8.97
C ASP A 24 -11.91 -13.73 -7.77
N GLY A 25 -12.75 -12.70 -7.88
CA GLY A 25 -13.72 -12.30 -6.86
C GLY A 25 -13.18 -11.30 -5.82
N ALA A 26 -12.02 -10.67 -6.06
CA ALA A 26 -11.50 -9.66 -5.16
C ALA A 26 -12.42 -8.42 -5.14
N GLN A 27 -12.84 -8.03 -3.94
CA GLN A 27 -13.68 -6.85 -3.71
C GLN A 27 -12.85 -5.60 -3.38
N ILE A 28 -11.65 -5.81 -2.83
CA ILE A 28 -10.72 -4.76 -2.41
C ILE A 28 -9.32 -5.13 -2.92
N ALA A 29 -8.63 -4.15 -3.51
CA ALA A 29 -7.24 -4.28 -3.90
C ALA A 29 -6.39 -3.26 -3.14
N ILE A 30 -5.30 -3.72 -2.52
CA ILE A 30 -4.34 -2.86 -1.85
C ILE A 30 -3.11 -2.72 -2.76
N LYS A 31 -2.73 -1.47 -3.02
CA LYS A 31 -1.59 -1.14 -3.87
C LYS A 31 -0.41 -0.77 -2.99
N ASP A 32 0.44 -1.75 -2.72
CA ASP A 32 1.71 -1.51 -2.04
C ASP A 32 2.59 -0.55 -2.86
N ASP A 33 3.18 0.44 -2.18
CA ASP A 33 3.93 1.56 -2.77
C ASP A 33 3.25 2.28 -3.95
N GLY A 34 1.91 2.32 -3.91
CA GLY A 34 1.10 2.73 -5.04
C GLY A 34 0.97 4.23 -5.27
N PHE A 35 1.22 5.05 -4.25
CA PHE A 35 0.74 6.43 -4.18
C PHE A 35 1.23 7.34 -5.33
N GLN A 36 2.43 7.08 -5.85
CA GLN A 36 3.03 7.89 -6.92
C GLN A 36 2.61 7.44 -8.33
N ASN A 37 1.97 6.29 -8.47
CA ASN A 37 1.67 5.73 -9.78
C ASN A 37 0.24 6.10 -10.22
N PRO A 38 0.05 6.99 -11.21
CA PRO A 38 -1.28 7.45 -11.65
C PRO A 38 -1.98 6.47 -12.61
N THR A 39 -1.37 5.36 -13.03
CA THR A 39 -1.91 4.49 -14.09
C THR A 39 -3.19 3.75 -13.70
N LEU A 40 -3.47 3.66 -12.40
CA LEU A 40 -4.70 3.13 -11.81
C LEU A 40 -5.32 4.22 -10.94
N ALA A 41 -6.65 4.35 -11.01
CA ALA A 41 -7.38 5.23 -10.11
C ALA A 41 -7.22 4.78 -8.66
N HIS A 42 -7.17 5.74 -7.74
CA HIS A 42 -7.13 5.50 -6.31
C HIS A 42 -8.48 5.92 -5.74
N ASN A 43 -9.15 5.00 -5.05
CA ASN A 43 -10.38 5.33 -4.32
C ASN A 43 -10.08 5.88 -2.94
N TYR A 44 -8.96 5.46 -2.35
CA TYR A 44 -8.53 5.89 -1.03
C TYR A 44 -7.00 5.78 -0.91
N ASN A 45 -6.35 6.84 -0.43
CA ASN A 45 -4.91 6.92 -0.22
C ASN A 45 -4.59 7.10 1.26
N LEU A 46 -4.00 6.05 1.83
CA LEU A 46 -3.41 6.07 3.16
C LEU A 46 -1.90 6.22 3.03
N LEU A 47 -1.34 7.27 3.63
CA LEU A 47 0.11 7.38 3.82
C LEU A 47 0.49 6.92 5.22
N TRP A 48 1.65 6.29 5.34
CA TRP A 48 2.23 5.96 6.64
C TRP A 48 3.58 6.63 6.86
N GLY A 49 3.97 6.81 8.12
CA GLY A 49 5.27 7.33 8.47
C GLY A 49 5.50 7.34 9.97
N ARG A 50 6.78 7.34 10.38
CA ARG A 50 7.17 7.48 11.80
C ARG A 50 7.37 8.94 12.20
N HIS A 51 7.78 9.74 11.22
CA HIS A 51 8.00 11.17 11.34
C HIS A 51 7.03 11.84 10.37
N GLY A 52 6.43 12.98 10.74
CA GLY A 52 5.56 13.75 9.85
C GLY A 52 6.27 14.23 8.58
N PHE A 53 5.70 15.22 7.88
CA PHE A 53 6.21 15.63 6.56
C PHE A 53 7.50 16.47 6.58
N GLY A 54 8.11 16.69 7.75
CA GLY A 54 9.38 17.44 7.89
C GLY A 54 9.27 18.85 7.32
N ASN A 55 10.25 19.25 6.51
CA ASN A 55 10.27 20.57 5.84
C ASN A 55 9.41 20.64 4.56
N ALA A 56 8.59 19.62 4.28
CA ALA A 56 7.70 19.51 3.12
C ALA A 56 8.38 19.56 1.73
N ARG A 57 9.72 19.52 1.66
CA ARG A 57 10.49 19.55 0.41
C ARG A 57 10.84 18.14 -0.06
N CYS A 58 10.84 17.96 -1.38
CA CYS A 58 11.26 16.70 -1.98
C CYS A 58 12.79 16.59 -1.97
N CYS A 59 13.26 15.34 -1.84
CA CYS A 59 14.66 14.89 -1.87
C CYS A 59 15.41 14.94 -0.53
N ARG A 60 15.71 13.72 -0.06
CA ARG A 60 16.55 13.33 1.10
C ARG A 60 15.81 13.17 2.45
N ARG A 61 14.71 12.38 2.41
CA ARG A 61 13.76 11.88 3.45
C ARG A 61 12.34 12.47 3.29
N PRO A 62 11.35 12.00 4.07
CA PRO A 62 10.32 10.98 3.77
C PRO A 62 9.43 11.21 2.53
N LEU A 63 9.51 12.36 1.86
CA LEU A 63 8.71 12.70 0.69
C LEU A 63 9.45 12.38 -0.61
N ARG A 64 8.80 11.58 -1.48
CA ARG A 64 9.29 11.24 -2.84
C ARG A 64 8.70 12.13 -3.94
N GLN A 65 7.86 13.08 -3.57
CA GLN A 65 7.24 14.10 -4.42
C GLN A 65 6.86 15.30 -3.54
N PRO A 66 6.70 16.51 -4.10
CA PRO A 66 6.31 17.68 -3.33
C PRO A 66 5.01 17.48 -2.54
N LEU A 67 4.95 18.01 -1.32
CA LEU A 67 3.76 17.88 -0.47
C LEU A 67 2.54 18.53 -1.12
N ALA A 68 2.70 19.71 -1.74
CA ALA A 68 1.63 20.40 -2.45
C ALA A 68 1.01 19.56 -3.59
N ALA A 69 1.84 18.79 -4.30
CA ALA A 69 1.36 17.89 -5.36
C ALA A 69 0.67 16.64 -4.80
N SER A 70 0.93 16.29 -3.54
CA SER A 70 0.47 15.05 -2.90
C SER A 70 -0.77 15.26 -2.05
N ALA A 71 -0.83 16.38 -1.31
CA ALA A 71 -1.83 16.69 -0.31
C ALA A 71 -3.28 16.53 -0.81
N PRO A 72 -3.64 17.00 -2.02
CA PRO A 72 -5.01 16.84 -2.52
C PRO A 72 -5.43 15.38 -2.72
N ARG A 73 -4.46 14.45 -2.82
CA ARG A 73 -4.72 13.03 -3.02
C ARG A 73 -4.65 12.22 -1.72
N ILE A 74 -4.32 12.80 -0.58
CA ILE A 74 -4.16 12.07 0.68
C ILE A 74 -5.50 12.05 1.42
N ASP A 75 -6.04 10.86 1.66
CA ASP A 75 -7.30 10.71 2.38
C ASP A 75 -7.09 10.55 3.89
N ALA A 76 -5.96 9.94 4.28
CA ALA A 76 -5.57 9.74 5.66
C ALA A 76 -4.06 9.54 5.83
N VAL A 77 -3.58 9.75 7.04
CA VAL A 77 -2.20 9.50 7.47
C VAL A 77 -2.20 8.58 8.68
N LEU A 78 -1.34 7.56 8.68
CA LEU A 78 -1.07 6.68 9.80
C LEU A 78 0.34 6.95 10.33
N LEU A 79 0.43 7.50 11.53
CA LEU A 79 1.67 7.65 12.26
C LEU A 79 1.97 6.35 13.01
N VAL A 80 3.13 5.75 12.74
CA VAL A 80 3.50 4.45 13.29
C VAL A 80 4.66 4.57 14.27
N GLY A 81 4.49 4.05 15.49
CA GLY A 81 5.51 4.03 16.55
C GLY A 81 5.54 5.31 17.39
N GLU A 82 6.62 5.49 18.17
CA GLU A 82 6.79 6.69 18.99
C GLU A 82 6.86 7.95 18.12
N THR A 83 5.84 8.78 18.24
CA THR A 83 5.67 10.04 17.51
C THR A 83 6.44 11.16 18.20
N SER A 84 7.75 11.00 18.42
CA SER A 84 8.60 12.03 19.04
C SER A 84 8.63 13.28 18.15
N GLY A 85 7.72 14.23 18.41
CA GLY A 85 7.59 15.51 17.71
C GLY A 85 6.58 15.56 16.55
N ALA A 86 5.81 14.50 16.29
CA ALA A 86 4.77 14.51 15.24
C ALA A 86 3.38 14.75 15.85
N ASN A 87 2.96 16.01 15.94
CA ASN A 87 1.62 16.37 16.40
C ASN A 87 0.59 16.21 15.25
N PRO A 88 -0.49 15.44 15.45
CA PRO A 88 -1.56 15.28 14.47
C PRO A 88 -2.17 16.61 13.97
N ALA A 89 -2.27 17.63 14.82
CA ALA A 89 -2.80 18.94 14.43
C ALA A 89 -1.91 19.65 13.41
N ASP A 90 -0.59 19.62 13.62
CA ASP A 90 0.39 20.27 12.73
C ASP A 90 0.43 19.58 11.37
N ILE A 91 0.37 18.24 11.37
CA ILE A 91 0.32 17.42 10.15
C ILE A 91 -0.97 17.70 9.38
N ALA A 92 -2.09 17.78 10.08
CA ALA A 92 -3.39 18.10 9.48
C ALA A 92 -3.39 19.51 8.86
N ALA A 93 -2.77 20.49 9.54
CA ALA A 93 -2.60 21.84 9.02
C ALA A 93 -1.71 21.87 7.76
N GLN A 94 -0.58 21.15 7.76
CA GLN A 94 0.31 21.03 6.59
C GLN A 94 -0.37 20.40 5.37
N LEU A 95 -1.34 19.50 5.60
CA LEU A 95 -2.10 18.83 4.54
C LEU A 95 -3.40 19.55 4.16
N GLY A 96 -3.82 20.57 4.92
CA GLY A 96 -5.13 21.20 4.74
C GLY A 96 -6.30 20.25 4.99
N MET A 97 -6.16 19.28 5.90
CA MET A 97 -7.17 18.27 6.19
C MET A 97 -7.61 18.30 7.66
N LYS A 98 -8.70 17.58 7.99
CA LYS A 98 -9.18 17.50 9.38
C LYS A 98 -8.27 16.57 10.21
N PRO A 99 -7.89 16.92 11.45
CA PRO A 99 -7.04 16.09 12.32
C PRO A 99 -7.56 14.66 12.54
N LYS A 100 -8.88 14.45 12.47
CA LYS A 100 -9.51 13.12 12.54
C LYS A 100 -9.09 12.12 11.45
N ARG A 101 -8.38 12.59 10.42
CA ARG A 101 -7.81 11.77 9.35
C ARG A 101 -6.34 11.38 9.60
N ILE A 102 -5.79 11.78 10.75
CA ILE A 102 -4.46 11.42 11.23
C ILE A 102 -4.63 10.40 12.35
N PHE A 103 -4.15 9.19 12.12
CA PHE A 103 -4.27 8.06 13.04
C PHE A 103 -2.91 7.73 13.64
N ASN A 104 -2.89 7.25 14.88
CA ASN A 104 -1.71 6.67 15.51
C ASN A 104 -1.86 5.15 15.53
N GLY A 105 -0.81 4.42 15.18
CA GLY A 105 -0.77 2.98 15.22
C GLY A 105 0.56 2.45 15.75
N ALA A 106 0.53 1.23 16.28
CA ALA A 106 1.73 0.49 16.65
C ALA A 106 1.80 -0.78 15.79
N LEU A 107 3.01 -1.15 15.36
CA LEU A 107 3.23 -2.45 14.74
C LEU A 107 3.38 -3.49 15.85
N ALA A 108 2.51 -4.48 15.85
CA ALA A 108 2.65 -5.68 16.66
C ALA A 108 2.99 -6.84 15.73
N CYS A 109 3.86 -7.75 16.19
CA CYS A 109 4.03 -9.03 15.51
C CYS A 109 2.73 -9.82 15.68
N CYS A 110 2.02 -10.09 14.59
CA CYS A 110 0.85 -10.97 14.62
C CYS A 110 1.27 -12.41 14.29
N ALA A 111 0.58 -13.38 14.90
CA ALA A 111 0.67 -14.76 14.44
C ALA A 111 0.15 -14.85 12.99
N ARG A 112 0.74 -15.74 12.18
CA ARG A 112 0.31 -15.94 10.79
C ARG A 112 -1.19 -16.27 10.73
N PRO A 113 -1.98 -15.59 9.88
CA PRO A 113 -3.37 -15.97 9.69
C PRO A 113 -3.48 -17.39 9.12
N GLU A 114 -4.51 -18.14 9.52
CA GLU A 114 -4.74 -19.49 9.02
C GLU A 114 -5.01 -19.49 7.51
N THR A 115 -4.30 -20.37 6.81
CA THR A 115 -4.25 -20.51 5.35
C THR A 115 -5.59 -20.89 4.72
N ARG A 116 -6.03 -20.17 3.67
CA ARG A 116 -7.06 -20.63 2.73
C ARG A 116 -6.39 -20.98 1.40
N ALA A 117 -6.44 -22.25 1.00
CA ALA A 117 -5.75 -22.76 -0.20
C ALA A 117 -6.22 -22.04 -1.48
N GLY A 118 -5.29 -21.49 -2.25
CA GLY A 118 -5.55 -20.79 -3.51
C GLY A 118 -4.92 -21.47 -4.71
N LEU A 119 -5.67 -21.60 -5.80
CA LEU A 119 -5.27 -22.20 -7.07
C LEU A 119 -4.35 -21.24 -7.87
N LEU A 120 -3.21 -21.74 -8.35
CA LEU A 120 -2.38 -21.05 -9.35
C LEU A 120 -3.09 -21.04 -10.71
N ARG A 121 -3.21 -19.86 -11.34
CA ARG A 121 -3.63 -19.73 -12.74
C ARG A 121 -2.63 -18.85 -13.49
N HIS A 122 -2.13 -19.36 -14.62
CA HIS A 122 -1.34 -18.59 -15.57
C HIS A 122 -2.28 -17.86 -16.53
N TRP A 123 -2.14 -16.54 -16.70
CA TRP A 123 -3.00 -15.75 -17.58
C TRP A 123 -2.29 -15.39 -18.90
N PRO A 124 -2.96 -15.38 -20.07
CA PRO A 124 -2.30 -15.30 -21.38
C PRO A 124 -1.67 -13.94 -21.72
N THR A 125 -2.03 -12.86 -21.03
CA THR A 125 -1.60 -11.49 -21.35
C THR A 125 -0.69 -10.93 -20.26
N GLY A 126 0.61 -11.19 -20.42
CA GLY A 126 1.65 -10.77 -19.47
C GLY A 126 1.73 -11.71 -18.26
N LYS A 127 2.94 -11.89 -17.71
CA LYS A 127 3.14 -12.73 -16.53
C LYS A 127 2.43 -12.09 -15.32
N ILE A 128 1.21 -12.53 -15.04
CA ILE A 128 0.49 -12.23 -13.79
C ILE A 128 0.75 -13.41 -12.86
N PHE A 129 1.46 -13.17 -11.76
CA PHE A 129 1.67 -14.19 -10.73
C PHE A 129 0.72 -13.95 -9.58
N ARG A 130 -0.03 -14.99 -9.22
CA ARG A 130 -0.80 -15.07 -7.98
C ARG A 130 -0.01 -15.95 -7.01
N HIS A 131 0.38 -15.39 -5.88
CA HIS A 131 0.85 -16.20 -4.75
C HIS A 131 -0.26 -16.27 -3.71
N ALA A 132 -0.57 -17.48 -3.23
CA ALA A 132 -1.44 -17.73 -2.10
C ALA A 132 -0.62 -18.51 -1.05
N PRO A 133 -0.82 -18.24 0.25
CA PRO A 133 -0.05 -18.89 1.31
C PRO A 133 -0.13 -20.42 1.23
N GLY A 134 1.00 -21.10 1.42
CA GLY A 134 1.10 -22.57 1.41
C GLY A 134 1.65 -23.21 0.13
N LEU A 135 2.12 -22.43 -0.85
CA LEU A 135 2.63 -22.96 -2.11
C LEU A 135 4.13 -22.71 -2.30
N GLN A 136 4.94 -23.77 -2.26
CA GLN A 136 6.38 -23.68 -2.55
C GLN A 136 6.60 -23.54 -4.07
N PHE A 137 7.31 -22.49 -4.49
CA PHE A 137 7.77 -22.35 -5.87
C PHE A 137 8.91 -23.34 -6.13
N ARG A 138 8.67 -24.36 -6.95
CA ARG A 138 9.76 -25.03 -7.68
C ARG A 138 10.07 -24.21 -8.93
N THR A 139 11.22 -23.54 -8.96
CA THR A 139 11.79 -23.04 -10.21
C THR A 139 12.28 -24.25 -11.02
N GLY A 140 11.54 -24.62 -12.06
CA GLY A 140 11.98 -25.55 -13.08
C GLY A 140 12.54 -24.78 -14.27
N GLY A 141 13.77 -25.10 -14.67
CA GLY A 141 14.51 -24.51 -15.77
C GLY A 141 15.88 -24.00 -15.33
#